data_AF-A0A7X6UD01-F1
#
_entry.id   AF-A0A7X6UD01-F1
#
_cell.length_a   1.000
_cell.length_b   1.000
_cell.length_c   1.000
_cell.angle_alpha   90.00
_cell.angle_beta   90.00
_cell.angle_gamma   90.00
#
_symmetry.space_group_name_H-M   'P 1'
#
loop_
_entity.id
_entity.type
_entity.pdbx_description
1 polymer ?
#
loop_
_entity_poly.entity_id
_entity_poly.type
_entity_poly.pdbx_seq_one_letter_code
_entity_poly.pdbx_strand_id
1 'polypeptide(L)' 'VIRSKAVRGYPYRIVYTVEPDAVLILAYAHERREPGYWLHRLNN' A
#
# COMPACT_ATOMS: atom_id res chain seq x y z
N VAL A 1 1.25 6.17 -16.45
CA VAL A 1 0.76 4.76 -16.40
C VAL A 1 0.72 4.31 -14.95
N ILE A 2 -0.43 3.80 -14.48
CA ILE A 2 -0.55 3.28 -13.11
C ILE A 2 0.02 1.85 -13.06
N ARG A 3 0.84 1.57 -12.05
CA ARG A 3 1.46 0.27 -11.80
C ARG A 3 1.10 -0.22 -10.40
N SER A 4 1.23 -1.52 -10.18
CA SER A 4 1.14 -2.11 -8.84
C SER A 4 2.18 -3.20 -8.62
N LYS A 5 2.62 -3.36 -7.37
CA LYS A 5 3.61 -4.39 -6.98
C LYS A 5 3.33 -4.91 -5.57
N ALA A 6 3.46 -6.23 -5.40
CA ALA A 6 3.49 -6.88 -4.08
C ALA A 6 4.86 -6.69 -3.43
N VAL A 7 4.89 -6.38 -2.14
CA VAL A 7 6.13 -6.20 -1.37
C VAL A 7 6.64 -7.57 -0.93
N ARG A 8 7.83 -7.96 -1.39
CA ARG A 8 8.37 -9.28 -1.04
C ARG A 8 8.55 -9.40 0.48
N GLY A 9 8.03 -10.48 1.06
CA GLY A 9 8.13 -10.77 2.49
C GLY A 9 7.06 -10.08 3.35
N TYR A 10 6.28 -9.15 2.78
CA TYR A 10 5.24 -8.42 3.50
C TYR A 10 3.90 -8.53 2.77
N PRO A 11 2.78 -8.70 3.47
CA PRO A 11 1.47 -8.84 2.85
C PRO A 11 0.91 -7.49 2.41
N TYR A 12 1.67 -6.69 1.66
CA TYR A 12 1.26 -5.38 1.18
C TYR A 12 1.38 -5.29 -0.34
N ARG A 13 0.39 -4.62 -0.94
CA ARG A 13 0.42 -4.17 -2.33
C ARG A 13 0.54 -2.66 -2.38
N ILE A 14 1.43 -2.18 -3.23
CA ILE A 14 1.65 -0.76 -3.49
C ILE A 14 1.14 -0.41 -4.88
N VAL A 15 0.38 0.67 -5.01
CA VAL A 15 -0.06 1.26 -6.27
C VAL A 15 0.69 2.57 -6.47
N TYR A 16 1.32 2.73 -7.63
CA TYR A 16 2.22 3.85 -7.88
C TYR A 16 2.27 4.24 -9.35
N THR A 17 2.77 5.45 -9.62
CA THR A 17 3.21 5.88 -10.96
C THR A 17 4.73 6.11 -10.94
N VAL A 18 5.34 6.00 -12.12
CA VAL A 18 6.74 6.38 -12.32
C VAL A 18 6.71 7.72 -13.04
N GLU A 19 7.16 8.76 -12.37
CA GLU A 19 7.33 10.11 -12.88
C GLU A 19 8.82 10.32 -13.27
N PRO A 20 9.18 11.41 -13.97
CA PRO A 20 10.57 11.63 -14.41
C PRO A 20 11.60 11.59 -13.28
N ASP A 21 11.28 12.18 -12.13
CA ASP A 21 12.23 12.36 -11.02
C ASP A 21 11.86 11.56 -9.76
N ALA A 22 10.74 10.84 -9.79
CA ALA A 22 10.19 10.21 -8.60
C ALA A 22 9.28 9.02 -8.90
N VAL A 23 9.05 8.22 -7.86
CA VAL A 23 7.96 7.24 -7.81
C VAL A 23 6.87 7.80 -6.91
N LEU A 24 5.71 8.13 -7.46
CA LEU A 24 4.58 8.64 -6.70
C LEU A 24 3.75 7.46 -6.18
N ILE A 25 3.69 7.30 -4.85
CA ILE A 25 2.83 6.31 -4.22
C ILE A 25 1.41 6.85 -4.13
N LEU A 26 0.48 6.17 -4.78
CA LEU A 26 -0.93 6.56 -4.81
C LEU A 26 -1.73 5.91 -3.69
N ALA A 27 -1.46 4.63 -3.42
CA ALA A 27 -2.15 3.85 -2.41
C ALA A 27 -1.33 2.64 -1.96
N TYR A 28 -1.67 2.12 -0.78
CA TYR A 28 -1.18 0.83 -0.28
C TYR A 28 -2.32 0.05 0.39
N ALA A 29 -2.27 -1.27 0.35
CA ALA A 29 -3.27 -2.12 0.98
C ALA A 29 -2.63 -3.39 1.56
N HIS A 30 -3.13 -3.84 2.72
CA HIS A 30 -2.72 -5.11 3.34
C HIS A 30 -3.50 -6.26 2.69
N GLU A 31 -2.82 -7.17 1.98
CA GLU A 31 -3.42 -8.22 1.15
C GLU A 31 -4.15 -9.31 1.94
N ARG A 32 -3.95 -9.38 3.27
CA ARG A 32 -4.55 -10.40 4.15
C ARG A 32 -5.50 -9.86 5.24
N ARG A 33 -5.86 -8.58 5.19
CA ARG A 33 -6.69 -7.96 6.23
C ARG A 33 -7.69 -7.01 5.58
N GLU A 34 -8.89 -6.95 6.15
CA GLU A 34 -9.93 -6.06 5.68
C GLU A 34 -9.60 -4.59 5.96
N PRO A 35 -10.17 -3.65 5.18
CA PRO A 35 -10.12 -2.23 5.51
C PRO A 35 -10.53 -1.97 6.95
N GLY A 36 -9.84 -1.05 7.62
CA GLY A 36 -10.12 -0.71 9.02
C GLY A 36 -9.53 -1.66 10.05
N TYR A 37 -8.82 -2.75 9.66
CA TYR A 37 -8.22 -3.68 10.63
C TYR A 37 -7.31 -3.02 11.67
N TRP A 38 -6.74 -1.85 11.36
CA TRP A 38 -5.80 -1.13 12.18
C TRP A 38 -6.46 -0.16 13.16
N LEU A 39 -7.77 0.09 13.03
CA LEU A 39 -8.50 1.04 13.86
C LEU A 39 -8.44 0.69 15.36
N HIS A 40 -8.38 -0.61 15.70
CA HIS A 40 -8.20 -1.05 17.09
C HIS A 40 -6.91 -0.51 17.74
N ARG A 41 -5.90 -0.11 16.93
CA ARG A 41 -4.64 0.48 17.43
C ARG A 41 -4.79 1.96 17.80
N LEU A 42 -5.90 2.61 17.44
CA LEU A 42 -6.17 4.00 17.80
C LEU A 42 -6.82 4.16 19.18
N ASN A 43 -7.37 3.07 19.73
CA ASN A 43 -8.05 3.10 21.02
C ASN A 43 -7.03 2.81 22.13
N ASN A 44 -6.37 3.85 22.62
CA ASN A 44 -5.69 3.84 23.92
C ASN A 44 -6.69 4.06 25.05
#